data_AF-A0ABD1DAP6-F1
#
_entry.id   AF-A0ABD1DAP6-F1
#
_cell.length_a   1.000
_cell.length_b   1.000
_cell.length_c   1.000
_cell.angle_alpha   90.00
_cell.angle_beta   90.00
_cell.angle_gamma   90.00
#
_symmetry.space_group_name_H-M   'P 1'
#
loop_
_entity.id
_entity.type
_entity.pdbx_description
1 polymer ?
#
loop_
_entity_poly.entity_id
_entity_poly.type
_entity_poly.pdbx_seq_one_letter_code
_entity_poly.pdbx_strand_id
1 'polypeptide(L)'
;MGCASIPLGQSPPEDDNTQCSGRGDCLNGTCLCEIRYSGDECSGFNLPYHAGISSVFYFVAFISLVQLMICIIAEYQRLKQPSFLRACRLTTQKLLYFFVFIASVLRGAYFTTPETLQPAWVSYLMSAYYPLVMTCASLVVCLWAE
;
A
#
# COMPACT_ATOMS: atom_id res chain seq x y z
N MET A 1 -3.94 -32.56 9.21
CA MET A 1 -3.67 -31.13 9.09
C MET A 1 -2.69 -31.04 7.94
N GLY A 2 -3.19 -30.66 6.78
CA GLY A 2 -2.57 -30.99 5.51
C GLY A 2 -3.64 -31.19 4.44
N CYS A 3 -3.37 -30.63 3.26
CA CYS A 3 -4.26 -30.60 2.13
C CYS A 3 -4.12 -31.88 1.29
N ALA A 4 -5.14 -32.28 0.51
CA ALA A 4 -5.05 -33.49 -0.31
C ALA A 4 -4.47 -33.18 -1.70
N SER A 5 -3.25 -33.63 -2.01
CA SER A 5 -2.69 -33.45 -3.36
C SER A 5 -3.51 -34.26 -4.38
N ILE A 6 -4.15 -33.59 -5.35
CA ILE A 6 -4.89 -34.24 -6.43
C ILE A 6 -3.88 -34.86 -7.42
N PRO A 7 -3.96 -36.17 -7.75
CA PRO A 7 -3.10 -36.79 -8.75
C PRO A 7 -3.35 -36.22 -10.17
N LEU A 8 -2.30 -36.14 -10.99
CA LEU A 8 -2.40 -35.80 -12.42
C LEU A 8 -3.33 -36.81 -13.13
N GLY A 9 -4.51 -36.35 -13.55
CA GLY A 9 -5.49 -37.16 -14.30
C GLY A 9 -6.86 -37.34 -13.65
N GLN A 10 -7.12 -36.73 -12.49
CA GLN A 10 -8.43 -36.80 -11.81
C GLN A 10 -9.08 -35.41 -11.76
N SER A 11 -10.34 -35.30 -12.19
CA SER A 11 -11.12 -34.07 -12.06
C SER A 11 -11.33 -33.72 -10.58
N PRO A 12 -11.18 -32.44 -10.16
CA PRO A 12 -11.34 -32.07 -8.76
C PRO A 12 -12.76 -32.45 -8.28
N PRO A 13 -12.93 -32.96 -7.05
CA PRO A 13 -14.25 -32.98 -6.44
C PRO A 13 -14.78 -31.54 -6.36
N GLU A 14 -16.06 -31.32 -6.66
CA GLU A 14 -16.73 -30.00 -6.74
C GLU A 14 -16.71 -29.16 -5.43
N ASP A 15 -15.93 -29.56 -4.42
CA ASP A 15 -15.76 -28.87 -3.13
C ASP A 15 -14.30 -28.37 -2.92
N ASP A 16 -13.60 -28.09 -4.02
CA ASP A 16 -12.20 -27.63 -4.11
C ASP A 16 -11.98 -26.16 -3.68
N ASN A 17 -13.03 -25.46 -3.20
CA ASN A 17 -12.94 -24.03 -2.85
C ASN A 17 -12.43 -23.77 -1.42
N THR A 18 -12.02 -24.80 -0.68
CA THR A 18 -11.58 -24.68 0.73
C THR A 18 -10.17 -25.16 1.00
N GLN A 19 -9.46 -25.66 -0.02
CA GLN A 19 -8.11 -26.17 0.16
C GLN A 19 -7.15 -25.02 0.51
N CYS A 20 -6.40 -25.15 1.60
CA CYS A 20 -5.55 -24.08 2.14
C CYS A 20 -6.32 -22.76 2.37
N SER A 21 -7.58 -22.83 2.78
CA SER A 21 -8.49 -21.69 2.96
C SER A 21 -8.68 -20.82 1.71
N GLY A 22 -8.37 -21.34 0.51
CA GLY A 22 -8.35 -20.58 -0.74
C GLY A 22 -7.28 -19.49 -0.79
N ARG A 23 -6.26 -19.58 0.08
CA ARG A 23 -5.23 -18.56 0.34
C ARG A 23 -3.80 -19.12 0.12
N GLY A 24 -3.69 -20.20 -0.64
CA GLY A 24 -2.43 -20.88 -0.93
C GLY A 24 -2.61 -22.09 -1.83
N ASP A 25 -1.49 -22.65 -2.26
CA ASP A 25 -1.43 -23.82 -3.12
C ASP A 25 -1.11 -25.08 -2.31
N CYS A 26 -1.76 -26.20 -2.63
CA CYS A 26 -1.44 -27.48 -2.01
C CYS A 26 -0.29 -28.17 -2.74
N LEU A 27 0.83 -28.40 -2.05
CA LEU A 27 2.01 -29.07 -2.59
C LEU A 27 2.40 -30.26 -1.71
N ASN A 28 2.33 -31.49 -2.26
CA ASN A 28 2.70 -32.74 -1.57
C ASN A 28 2.11 -32.89 -0.16
N GLY A 29 0.84 -32.50 0.01
CA GLY A 29 0.16 -32.60 1.30
C GLY A 29 0.33 -31.39 2.23
N THR A 30 1.08 -30.37 1.82
CA THR A 30 1.38 -29.17 2.62
C THR A 30 0.89 -27.91 1.90
N CYS A 31 0.30 -26.97 2.64
CA CYS A 31 -0.11 -25.69 2.08
C CYS A 31 1.04 -24.70 1.95
N LEU A 32 1.23 -24.16 0.75
CA LEU A 32 2.09 -23.02 0.46
C LEU A 32 1.24 -21.75 0.41
N CYS A 33 1.27 -20.95 1.47
CA CYS A 33 0.44 -19.76 1.58
C CYS A 33 0.90 -18.61 0.68
N GLU A 34 -0.04 -17.79 0.22
CA GLU A 34 0.32 -16.47 -0.31
C GLU A 34 1.04 -15.67 0.77
N ILE A 35 1.91 -14.74 0.36
CA ILE A 35 2.78 -13.98 1.25
C ILE A 35 2.06 -13.22 2.38
N ARG A 36 0.77 -12.89 2.17
CA ARG A 36 -0.08 -12.18 3.14
C ARG A 36 -0.65 -13.08 4.25
N TYR A 37 -0.53 -14.40 4.10
CA TYR A 37 -1.11 -15.40 4.99
C TYR A 37 -0.05 -16.32 5.57
N SER A 38 -0.43 -17.05 6.61
CA SER A 38 0.42 -17.95 7.37
C SER A 38 -0.40 -19.01 8.10
N GLY A 39 0.28 -20.00 8.66
CA GLY A 39 -0.33 -21.14 9.34
C GLY A 39 -0.56 -22.33 8.41
N ASP A 40 -0.81 -23.49 9.00
CA ASP A 40 -0.81 -24.78 8.29
C ASP A 40 -1.89 -24.87 7.19
N GLU A 41 -2.98 -24.11 7.33
CA GLU A 41 -4.10 -24.06 6.38
C GLU A 41 -4.26 -22.65 5.77
N CYS A 42 -3.26 -21.77 5.89
CA CYS A 42 -3.26 -20.39 5.38
C CYS A 42 -4.43 -19.50 5.85
N SER A 43 -5.01 -19.81 7.01
CA SER A 43 -6.10 -19.06 7.62
C SER A 43 -5.63 -17.87 8.46
N GLY A 44 -4.36 -17.86 8.89
CA GLY A 44 -3.76 -16.79 9.67
C GLY A 44 -3.18 -15.68 8.80
N PHE A 45 -3.10 -14.46 9.32
CA PHE A 45 -2.41 -13.36 8.64
C PHE A 45 -0.91 -13.38 8.93
N ASN A 46 -0.12 -13.11 7.89
CA ASN A 46 1.32 -12.92 8.04
C ASN A 46 1.59 -11.53 8.66
N LEU A 47 1.48 -11.44 9.99
CA LEU A 47 1.69 -10.19 10.74
C LEU A 47 3.01 -9.48 10.41
N PRO A 48 4.19 -10.15 10.39
CA PRO A 48 5.44 -9.45 10.09
C PRO A 48 5.47 -8.91 8.66
N TYR A 49 4.82 -9.56 7.70
CA TYR A 49 4.68 -9.02 6.35
C TYR A 49 3.86 -7.72 6.35
N HIS A 50 2.66 -7.73 6.93
CA HIS A 50 1.79 -6.55 6.98
C HIS A 50 2.42 -5.39 7.75
N ALA A 51 3.00 -5.66 8.92
CA ALA A 51 3.70 -4.67 9.73
C ALA A 51 4.93 -4.11 9.01
N GLY A 52 5.74 -4.98 8.40
CA GLY A 52 6.92 -4.59 7.65
C GLY A 52 6.58 -3.65 6.49
N ILE A 53 5.68 -4.08 5.60
CA ILE A 53 5.29 -3.28 4.43
C ILE A 53 4.62 -1.96 4.87
N SER A 54 3.72 -2.00 5.85
CA SER A 54 3.06 -0.80 6.36
C SER A 54 4.06 0.20 6.96
N SER A 55 5.04 -0.29 7.73
CA SER A 55 6.07 0.56 8.32
C SER A 55 6.89 1.30 7.27
N VAL A 56 7.24 0.65 6.15
CA VAL A 56 7.96 1.27 5.04
C VAL A 56 7.13 2.40 4.43
N PHE A 57 5.84 2.16 4.16
CA PHE A 57 4.97 3.18 3.59
C PHE A 57 4.75 4.36 4.55
N TYR A 58 4.57 4.12 5.84
CA TYR A 58 4.46 5.20 6.82
C TYR A 58 5.76 5.98 7.01
N PHE A 59 6.92 5.32 6.88
CA PHE A 59 8.20 6.00 6.88
C PHE A 59 8.33 6.94 5.66
N VAL A 60 7.96 6.48 4.46
CA VAL A 60 7.93 7.34 3.26
C VAL A 60 6.95 8.51 3.43
N ALA A 61 5.77 8.26 4.01
CA ALA A 61 4.80 9.31 4.32
C ALA A 61 5.40 10.36 5.28
N PHE A 62 6.06 9.93 6.35
CA PHE A 62 6.71 10.83 7.31
C PHE A 62 7.78 11.70 6.65
N ILE A 63 8.68 11.08 5.87
CA ILE A 63 9.73 11.82 5.16
C ILE A 63 9.14 12.84 4.18
N SER A 64 8.12 12.44 3.42
CA SER A 64 7.44 13.33 2.45
C SER A 64 6.75 14.51 3.13
N LEU A 65 6.11 14.27 4.29
CA LEU A 65 5.48 15.32 5.09
C LEU A 65 6.52 16.30 5.64
N VAL A 66 7.64 15.79 6.17
CA VAL A 66 8.74 16.63 6.68
C VAL A 66 9.32 17.49 5.54
N GLN A 67 9.56 16.90 4.36
CA GLN A 67 10.04 17.63 3.18
C GLN A 67 9.06 18.72 2.74
N LEU A 68 7.75 18.42 2.71
CA LEU A 68 6.71 19.39 2.40
C LEU A 68 6.70 20.55 3.41
N MET A 69 6.78 20.25 4.71
CA MET A 69 6.80 21.26 5.77
C MET A 69 8.03 22.16 5.66
N ILE A 70 9.23 21.60 5.45
CA ILE A 70 10.46 22.37 5.25
C ILE A 70 10.32 23.30 4.04
N CYS A 71 9.77 22.80 2.92
CA CYS A 71 9.56 23.61 1.72
C CYS A 71 8.59 24.78 1.94
N ILE A 72 7.49 24.54 2.67
CA ILE A 72 6.50 25.59 2.99
C ILE A 72 7.10 26.62 3.95
N ILE A 73 7.81 26.18 4.99
CA ILE A 73 8.44 27.07 5.97
C ILE A 73 9.53 27.93 5.31
N ALA A 74 10.38 27.33 4.47
CA ALA A 74 11.41 28.06 3.74
C ALA A 74 10.81 29.12 2.80
N GLU A 75 9.73 28.78 2.08
CA GLU A 75 9.02 29.74 1.24
C GLU A 75 8.41 30.87 2.10
N TYR A 76 7.74 30.53 3.20
CA TYR A 76 7.15 31.50 4.11
C TYR A 76 8.19 32.50 4.65
N GLN A 77 9.39 32.02 5.02
CA GLN A 77 10.49 32.86 5.49
C GLN A 77 11.10 33.77 4.40
N ARG A 78 11.02 33.37 3.13
CA ARG A 78 11.50 34.17 2.00
C ARG A 78 10.56 35.33 1.65
N LEU A 79 9.29 35.28 2.04
CA LEU A 79 8.29 36.30 1.70
C LEU A 79 8.47 37.57 2.54
N LYS A 80 8.70 38.70 1.86
CA LYS A 80 8.83 40.03 2.46
C LYS A 80 7.56 40.51 3.19
N GLN A 81 6.40 39.99 2.81
CA GLN A 81 5.13 40.09 3.54
C GLN A 81 4.53 38.69 3.69
N PRO A 82 4.52 38.12 4.90
CA PRO A 82 4.11 36.74 5.11
C PRO A 82 2.60 36.58 4.86
N SER A 83 2.25 35.72 3.91
CA SER A 83 0.86 35.30 3.67
C SER A 83 0.83 33.80 3.40
N PHE A 84 0.03 33.08 4.17
CA PHE A 84 0.01 31.62 4.15
C PHE A 84 -0.38 31.05 2.78
N LEU A 85 -1.43 31.59 2.14
CA LEU A 85 -1.88 31.18 0.80
C LEU A 85 -0.79 31.38 -0.26
N ARG A 86 0.10 32.35 -0.06
CA ARG A 86 1.19 32.66 -0.98
C ARG A 86 2.43 31.81 -0.71
N ALA A 87 2.65 31.40 0.54
CA ALA A 87 3.66 30.39 0.89
C ALA A 87 3.27 28.98 0.39
N CYS A 88 1.97 28.68 0.33
CA CYS A 88 1.41 27.48 -0.30
C CYS A 88 1.33 27.56 -1.84
N ARG A 89 2.13 28.42 -2.48
CA ARG A 89 2.21 28.48 -3.95
C ARG A 89 2.50 27.08 -4.50
N LEU A 90 1.58 26.59 -5.32
CA LEU A 90 1.63 25.28 -5.94
C LEU A 90 2.81 25.22 -6.91
N THR A 91 3.90 24.62 -6.46
CA THR A 91 5.08 24.28 -7.28
C THR A 91 5.09 22.78 -7.52
N THR A 92 5.64 22.35 -8.66
CA THR A 92 5.78 20.93 -9.05
C THR A 92 6.39 20.08 -7.92
N GLN A 93 7.43 20.59 -7.23
CA GLN A 93 8.06 19.93 -6.08
C GLN A 93 7.13 19.74 -4.85
N LYS A 94 6.45 20.80 -4.40
CA LYS A 94 5.50 20.73 -3.26
C LYS A 94 4.32 19.80 -3.57
N LEU A 95 3.84 19.83 -4.81
CA LEU A 95 2.80 18.91 -5.29
C LEU A 95 3.28 17.46 -5.27
N LEU A 96 4.52 17.20 -5.71
CA LEU A 96 5.10 15.86 -5.69
C LEU A 96 5.12 15.30 -4.25
N TYR A 97 5.65 16.04 -3.27
CA TYR A 97 5.68 15.59 -1.87
C TYR A 97 4.28 15.36 -1.30
N PHE A 98 3.32 16.22 -1.65
CA PHE A 98 1.93 16.08 -1.22
C PHE A 98 1.28 14.80 -1.77
N PHE A 99 1.42 14.51 -3.06
CA PHE A 99 0.85 13.31 -3.66
C PHE A 99 1.54 12.02 -3.18
N VAL A 100 2.88 12.04 -3.01
CA VAL A 100 3.61 10.91 -2.43
C VAL A 100 3.18 10.65 -1.00
N PHE A 101 2.96 11.69 -0.20
CA PHE A 101 2.42 11.57 1.16
C PHE A 101 1.06 10.86 1.16
N ILE A 102 0.09 11.33 0.37
CA ILE A 102 -1.25 10.73 0.31
C ILE A 102 -1.17 9.28 -0.18
N ALA A 103 -0.45 9.00 -1.26
CA ALA A 103 -0.31 7.66 -1.80
C ALA A 103 0.29 6.69 -0.76
N SER A 104 1.32 7.14 -0.04
CA SER A 104 1.98 6.33 0.98
C SER A 104 1.08 6.07 2.19
N VAL A 105 0.32 7.07 2.66
CA VAL A 105 -0.66 6.90 3.75
C VAL A 105 -1.76 5.93 3.35
N LEU A 106 -2.35 6.07 2.17
CA LEU A 106 -3.41 5.16 1.69
C LEU A 106 -2.91 3.72 1.63
N ARG A 107 -1.70 3.51 1.11
CA ARG A 107 -1.11 2.18 1.00
C ARG A 107 -0.73 1.58 2.35
N GLY A 108 -0.17 2.39 3.26
CA GLY A 108 0.11 2.00 4.63
C GLY A 108 -1.16 1.60 5.40
N ALA A 109 -2.22 2.40 5.26
CA ALA A 109 -3.52 2.18 5.87
C ALA A 109 -4.19 0.89 5.37
N TYR A 110 -4.06 0.59 4.07
CA TYR A 110 -4.54 -0.67 3.50
C TYR A 110 -3.90 -1.89 4.19
N PHE A 111 -2.57 -1.91 4.36
CA PHE A 111 -1.88 -3.03 5.00
C PHE A 111 -2.07 -3.10 6.52
N THR A 112 -2.44 -1.99 7.19
CA THR A 112 -2.80 -2.05 8.63
C THR A 112 -4.23 -2.51 8.88
N THR A 113 -5.11 -2.48 7.87
CA THR A 113 -6.52 -2.81 8.08
C THR A 113 -6.72 -4.34 7.96
N PRO A 114 -7.04 -5.04 9.05
CA PRO A 114 -7.13 -6.50 9.06
C PRO A 114 -8.29 -6.98 8.19
N GLU A 115 -8.08 -8.04 7.39
CA GLU A 115 -9.12 -8.52 6.47
C GLU A 115 -10.36 -9.10 7.17
N THR A 116 -10.22 -9.58 8.41
CA THR A 116 -11.35 -10.09 9.21
C THR A 116 -12.39 -9.03 9.55
N LEU A 117 -12.01 -7.76 9.48
CA LEU A 117 -12.86 -6.60 9.73
C LEU A 117 -12.90 -5.65 8.54
N GLN A 118 -12.39 -6.05 7.36
CA GLN A 118 -12.24 -5.17 6.21
C GLN A 118 -13.62 -4.66 5.76
N PRO A 119 -13.95 -3.39 6.03
CA PRO A 119 -15.20 -2.84 5.57
C PRO A 119 -15.04 -2.52 4.08
N ALA A 120 -16.16 -2.43 3.35
CA ALA A 120 -16.15 -2.20 1.91
C ALA A 120 -15.30 -0.99 1.46
N TRP A 121 -15.07 -0.01 2.34
CA TRP A 121 -14.28 1.18 2.02
C TRP A 121 -12.78 0.95 1.84
N VAL A 122 -12.23 -0.15 2.37
CA VAL A 122 -10.78 -0.45 2.26
C VAL A 122 -10.39 -0.71 0.80
N SER A 123 -11.30 -1.26 0.00
CA SER A 123 -11.12 -1.41 -1.45
C SER A 123 -10.96 -0.05 -2.15
N TYR A 124 -11.62 1.01 -1.65
CA TYR A 124 -11.46 2.35 -2.22
C TYR A 124 -10.07 2.94 -1.96
N LEU A 125 -9.39 2.57 -0.85
CA LEU A 125 -8.01 3.00 -0.61
C LEU A 125 -7.06 2.52 -1.72
N MET A 126 -7.24 1.27 -2.16
CA MET A 126 -6.44 0.68 -3.24
C MET A 126 -6.75 1.31 -4.59
N SER A 127 -8.04 1.56 -4.87
CA SER A 127 -8.46 2.23 -6.10
C SER A 127 -7.93 3.67 -6.18
N ALA A 128 -7.85 4.38 -5.04
CA ALA A 128 -7.31 5.73 -4.98
C ALA A 128 -5.78 5.79 -5.09
N TYR A 129 -5.06 4.72 -4.70
CA TYR A 129 -3.60 4.68 -4.72
C TYR A 129 -3.01 4.80 -6.14
N TYR A 130 -3.52 4.06 -7.13
CA TYR A 130 -2.94 4.03 -8.48
C TYR A 130 -2.99 5.39 -9.21
N PRO A 131 -4.12 6.12 -9.23
CA PRO A 131 -4.17 7.45 -9.81
C PRO A 131 -3.18 8.44 -9.18
N LEU A 132 -2.95 8.32 -7.86
CA LEU A 132 -1.98 9.18 -7.16
C LEU A 132 -0.55 8.86 -7.58
N VAL A 133 -0.19 7.58 -7.69
CA VAL A 133 1.15 7.17 -8.18
C VAL A 133 1.37 7.62 -9.62
N MET A 134 0.37 7.49 -10.49
CA MET A 134 0.46 7.99 -11.87
C MET A 134 0.64 9.51 -11.90
N THR A 135 -0.06 10.25 -11.03
CA THR A 135 0.13 11.69 -10.88
C THR A 135 1.54 12.02 -10.40
N CYS A 136 2.09 11.26 -9.45
CA CYS A 136 3.47 11.41 -8.98
C CYS A 136 4.47 11.20 -10.12
N ALA A 137 4.30 10.14 -10.92
CA ALA A 137 5.17 9.86 -12.06
C ALA A 137 5.15 11.01 -13.08
N SER A 138 3.96 11.53 -13.41
CA SER A 138 3.82 12.70 -14.28
C SER A 138 4.54 13.93 -13.71
N LEU A 139 4.41 14.20 -12.41
CA LEU A 139 5.08 15.33 -11.76
C LEU A 139 6.60 15.18 -11.72
N VAL A 140 7.13 13.96 -11.57
CA VAL A 140 8.57 13.70 -11.69
C VAL A 140 9.05 14.05 -13.10
N VAL A 141 8.33 13.64 -14.14
CA VAL A 141 8.66 14.00 -15.53
C VAL A 141 8.61 15.51 -15.72
N CYS A 142 7.60 16.20 -15.19
CA CYS A 142 7.53 17.67 -15.23
C CYS A 142 8.73 18.31 -14.52
N LEU A 143 9.14 17.79 -13.36
CA LEU A 143 10.29 18.30 -12.60
C LEU A 143 11.62 18.09 -13.33
N TRP A 144 11.75 17.02 -14.11
CA TRP A 144 12.93 16.80 -14.96
C TRP A 144 12.99 17.72 -16.17
N ALA A 145 11.85 18.26 -16.59
CA ALA A 145 11.74 19.14 -17.75
C ALA A 145 11.91 20.64 -17.40
N GLU A 146 11.82 21.01 -16.12
CA GLU A 146 12.06 22.35 -15.58
C GLU A 146 13.56 22.62 -15.36
#